data_AF-A0AA42QZU8-F1
#
_entry.id   AF-A0AA42QZU8-F1
#
_cell.length_a   1.000
_cell.length_b   1.000
_cell.length_c   1.000
_cell.angle_alpha   90.00
_cell.angle_beta   90.00
_cell.angle_gamma   90.00
#
_symmetry.space_group_name_H-M   'P 1'
#
loop_
_entity.id
_entity.type
_entity.pdbx_description
1 polymer ?
#
loop_
_entity_poly.entity_id
_entity_poly.type
_entity_poly.pdbx_seq_one_letter_code
_entity_poly.pdbx_strand_id
1 'polypeptide(L)'
;MKRKVLAILVPALLMAGAANAAEIYHKDGNKLDFYGKMVGERIWSNTDESNSENEDTSYARFGVKGETQINSQLTGYGQFEYNIEASKPEGEQDESTRLAFAGLKFADYGSFDYGRNYGVAYDGAAYTDMLVEWGGDSWAATDNFMTQRTNGVATYRNTDFFGMVEGLNFAVQYQGKNDNRNEFKANGDGYSMSVNYNLDGFGFVGVYGKSDRTDEQSADGYGDTAEVWSLSA
;
A
#
# COMPACT_ATOMS: atom_id res chain seq x y z
N MET A 1 -25.28 16.22 -28.22
CA MET A 1 -25.44 15.64 -26.86
C MET A 1 -24.07 15.45 -26.26
N LYS A 2 -23.70 16.27 -25.26
CA LYS A 2 -22.38 16.26 -24.62
C LYS A 2 -22.29 15.02 -23.72
N ARG A 3 -21.40 14.09 -24.06
CA ARG A 3 -21.07 12.96 -23.18
C ARG A 3 -20.38 13.55 -21.94
N LYS A 4 -21.09 13.63 -20.83
CA LYS A 4 -20.46 13.82 -19.52
C LYS A 4 -19.73 12.51 -19.21
N VAL A 5 -18.44 12.47 -19.55
CA VAL A 5 -17.55 11.42 -19.09
C VAL A 5 -17.48 11.59 -17.59
N LEU A 6 -18.12 10.67 -16.87
CA LEU A 6 -17.98 10.53 -15.43
C LEU A 6 -16.57 9.96 -15.20
N ALA A 7 -15.57 10.83 -15.26
CA ALA A 7 -14.20 10.49 -14.89
C ALA A 7 -14.18 10.36 -13.37
N ILE A 8 -14.42 9.15 -12.87
CA ILE A 8 -14.13 8.82 -11.49
C ILE A 8 -12.60 8.76 -11.40
N LEU A 9 -11.98 9.89 -11.06
CA LEU A 9 -10.58 9.98 -10.65
C LEU A 9 -10.43 9.23 -9.32
N VAL A 10 -10.21 7.91 -9.44
CA VAL A 10 -9.76 7.05 -8.35
C VAL A 10 -8.23 7.09 -8.37
N PRO A 11 -7.56 7.46 -7.25
CA PRO A 11 -6.12 7.36 -7.14
C PRO A 11 -5.63 5.97 -7.57
N ALA A 12 -4.64 5.91 -8.46
CA ALA A 12 -4.14 4.66 -9.07
C ALA A 12 -3.77 3.57 -8.03
N LEU A 13 -3.33 3.96 -6.83
CA LEU A 13 -3.04 3.02 -5.74
C LEU A 13 -4.28 2.31 -5.15
N LEU A 14 -5.47 2.91 -5.22
CA LEU A 14 -6.73 2.27 -4.80
C LEU A 14 -7.27 1.28 -5.85
N MET A 15 -6.63 1.19 -7.03
CA MET A 15 -7.09 0.40 -8.18
C MET A 15 -6.23 -0.85 -8.45
N ALA A 16 -5.04 -0.99 -7.87
CA ALA A 16 -4.12 -2.08 -8.18
C ALA A 16 -4.64 -3.49 -7.80
N GLY A 17 -5.71 -3.60 -6.99
CA GLY A 17 -6.39 -4.86 -6.67
C GLY A 17 -7.85 -4.99 -7.15
N ALA A 18 -8.41 -3.93 -7.76
CA ALA A 18 -9.86 -3.84 -8.00
C ALA A 18 -10.33 -4.47 -9.32
N ALA A 19 -9.43 -4.90 -10.21
CA ALA A 19 -9.79 -5.45 -11.52
C ALA A 19 -10.66 -6.72 -11.43
N ASN A 20 -10.66 -7.43 -10.30
CA ASN A 20 -11.48 -8.62 -10.03
C ASN A 20 -12.40 -8.47 -8.79
N ALA A 21 -12.65 -7.23 -8.33
CA ALA A 21 -13.56 -7.00 -7.22
C ALA A 21 -15.03 -7.20 -7.66
N ALA A 22 -15.81 -7.89 -6.85
CA ALA A 22 -17.25 -8.05 -7.03
C ALA A 22 -17.99 -7.10 -6.08
N GLU A 23 -18.80 -6.19 -6.65
CA GLU A 23 -19.74 -5.39 -5.87
C GLU A 23 -20.84 -6.31 -5.33
N ILE A 24 -20.82 -6.57 -4.03
CA ILE A 24 -21.76 -7.50 -3.37
C ILE A 24 -22.90 -6.76 -2.66
N TYR A 25 -22.74 -5.45 -2.43
CA TYR A 25 -23.77 -4.61 -1.84
C TYR A 25 -23.71 -3.20 -2.39
N HIS A 26 -24.87 -2.66 -2.77
CA HIS A 26 -25.01 -1.28 -3.17
C HIS A 26 -26.42 -0.79 -2.83
N LYS A 27 -26.53 -0.04 -1.74
CA LYS A 27 -27.81 0.50 -1.30
C LYS A 27 -27.63 1.74 -0.42
N ASP A 28 -28.53 2.71 -0.58
CA ASP A 28 -28.63 3.90 0.28
C ASP A 28 -27.30 4.69 0.38
N GLY A 29 -26.58 4.82 -0.74
CA GLY A 29 -25.29 5.52 -0.81
C GLY A 29 -24.11 4.73 -0.21
N ASN A 30 -24.31 3.48 0.19
CA ASN A 30 -23.27 2.59 0.66
C ASN A 30 -22.96 1.53 -0.40
N LYS A 31 -21.68 1.29 -0.61
CA LYS A 31 -21.13 0.30 -1.52
C LYS A 31 -20.16 -0.61 -0.76
N LEU A 32 -20.23 -1.91 -1.02
CA LEU A 32 -19.27 -2.89 -0.51
C LEU A 32 -18.80 -3.78 -1.65
N ASP A 33 -17.50 -3.73 -1.90
CA ASP A 33 -16.80 -4.62 -2.80
C ASP A 33 -16.13 -5.73 -2.00
N PHE A 34 -16.33 -6.97 -2.43
CA PHE A 34 -15.54 -8.12 -1.99
C PHE A 34 -14.57 -8.50 -3.10
N TYR A 35 -13.30 -8.70 -2.76
CA TYR A 35 -12.28 -9.08 -3.73
C TYR A 35 -11.38 -10.15 -3.14
N GLY A 36 -10.65 -10.84 -4.02
CA GLY A 36 -9.71 -11.86 -3.62
C GLY A 36 -9.10 -12.58 -4.80
N LYS A 37 -8.19 -13.50 -4.49
CA LYS A 37 -7.58 -14.43 -5.43
C LYS A 37 -7.14 -15.69 -4.72
N MET A 38 -7.12 -16.80 -5.44
CA MET A 38 -6.48 -18.05 -5.01
C MET A 38 -5.37 -18.34 -6.01
N VAL A 39 -4.15 -18.51 -5.53
CA VAL A 39 -2.95 -18.68 -6.36
C VAL A 39 -2.36 -20.04 -6.01
N GLY A 40 -2.45 -20.97 -6.97
CA GLY A 40 -1.66 -22.19 -6.92
C GLY A 40 -0.27 -21.86 -7.46
N GLU A 41 0.75 -21.99 -6.62
CA GLU A 41 2.08 -21.51 -6.93
C GLU A 41 3.13 -22.54 -6.50
N ARG A 42 4.10 -22.79 -7.38
CA ARG A 42 5.28 -23.58 -7.04
C ARG A 42 6.51 -22.87 -7.56
N ILE A 43 7.43 -22.54 -6.66
CA ILE A 43 8.73 -22.01 -7.04
C ILE A 43 9.59 -23.17 -7.50
N TRP A 44 10.17 -23.01 -8.69
CA TRP A 44 11.19 -23.91 -9.21
C TRP A 44 12.53 -23.20 -9.24
N SER A 45 13.43 -23.58 -8.34
CA SER A 45 14.80 -23.07 -8.31
C SER A 45 15.80 -24.22 -8.46
N ASN A 46 16.75 -24.04 -9.37
CA ASN A 46 17.90 -24.91 -9.53
C ASN A 46 19.13 -24.08 -9.17
N THR A 47 19.52 -24.10 -7.90
CA THR A 47 20.58 -23.23 -7.39
C THR A 47 21.92 -23.97 -7.22
N ASP A 48 21.97 -25.30 -7.40
CA ASP A 48 23.11 -26.14 -7.85
C ASP A 48 22.80 -27.63 -7.53
N GLU A 49 23.66 -28.59 -7.95
CA GLU A 49 23.46 -30.05 -7.80
C GLU A 49 23.17 -30.54 -6.36
N SER A 50 23.44 -29.72 -5.34
CA SER A 50 23.19 -30.06 -3.93
C SER A 50 21.91 -29.47 -3.34
N ASN A 51 21.28 -28.46 -3.95
CA ASN A 51 20.07 -27.81 -3.43
C ASN A 51 19.14 -27.40 -4.57
N SER A 52 18.04 -28.13 -4.76
CA SER A 52 16.86 -27.62 -5.46
C SER A 52 15.87 -27.10 -4.42
N GLU A 53 15.73 -25.77 -4.27
CA GLU A 53 14.73 -25.17 -3.38
C GLU A 53 13.40 -25.07 -4.15
N ASN A 54 12.85 -26.25 -4.44
CA ASN A 54 11.55 -26.39 -5.08
C ASN A 54 10.47 -26.49 -4.00
N GLU A 55 9.70 -25.44 -3.80
CA GLU A 55 8.68 -25.39 -2.77
C GLU A 55 7.32 -24.96 -3.32
N ASP A 56 6.28 -25.48 -2.67
CA ASP A 56 4.93 -24.97 -2.85
C ASP A 56 4.84 -23.64 -2.09
N THR A 57 4.34 -22.62 -2.75
CA THR A 57 4.11 -21.28 -2.16
C THR A 57 2.67 -20.85 -2.35
N SER A 58 1.76 -21.80 -2.63
CA SER A 58 0.34 -21.53 -2.84
C SER A 58 -0.27 -20.72 -1.70
N TYR A 59 -1.12 -19.75 -2.06
CA TYR A 59 -1.77 -18.87 -1.09
C TYR A 59 -3.12 -18.37 -1.60
N ALA A 60 -3.94 -17.88 -0.67
CA ALA A 60 -5.18 -17.17 -0.97
C ALA A 60 -5.18 -15.78 -0.31
N ARG A 61 -5.82 -14.82 -0.99
CA ARG A 61 -6.11 -13.49 -0.45
C ARG A 61 -7.56 -13.17 -0.60
N PHE A 62 -8.12 -12.50 0.38
CA PHE A 62 -9.44 -11.89 0.27
C PHE A 62 -9.45 -10.55 0.98
N GLY A 63 -10.41 -9.71 0.62
CA GLY A 63 -10.56 -8.42 1.22
C GLY A 63 -11.93 -7.84 0.95
N VAL A 64 -12.21 -6.77 1.70
CA VAL A 64 -13.40 -5.96 1.53
C VAL A 64 -13.00 -4.51 1.39
N LYS A 65 -13.69 -3.78 0.52
CA LYS A 65 -13.57 -2.34 0.37
C LYS A 65 -14.97 -1.75 0.48
N GLY A 66 -15.17 -0.93 1.50
CA GLY A 66 -16.44 -0.25 1.74
C GLY A 66 -16.32 1.23 1.47
N GLU A 67 -17.35 1.80 0.83
CA GLU A 67 -17.49 3.24 0.62
C GLU A 67 -18.90 3.69 1.02
N THR A 68 -19.01 4.80 1.73
CA THR A 68 -20.28 5.41 2.14
C THR A 68 -20.30 6.87 1.73
N GLN A 69 -21.28 7.24 0.91
CA GLN A 69 -21.50 8.63 0.55
C GLN A 69 -22.21 9.34 1.71
N ILE A 70 -21.47 10.16 2.45
CA ILE A 70 -22.00 10.91 3.61
C ILE A 70 -22.79 12.12 3.10
N ASN A 71 -22.24 12.85 2.14
CA ASN A 71 -22.94 13.92 1.41
C ASN A 71 -22.33 14.12 0.01
N SER A 72 -22.66 15.22 -0.66
CA SER A 72 -22.17 15.52 -2.02
C SER A 72 -20.67 15.75 -2.13
N GLN A 73 -19.99 16.07 -1.02
CA GLN A 73 -18.57 16.39 -0.98
C GLN A 73 -17.77 15.45 -0.09
N LEU A 74 -18.40 14.69 0.80
CA LEU A 74 -17.73 13.84 1.78
C LEU A 74 -18.11 12.36 1.58
N THR A 75 -17.09 11.53 1.39
CA THR A 75 -17.21 10.08 1.30
C THR A 75 -16.35 9.44 2.39
N GLY A 76 -16.95 8.53 3.17
CA GLY A 76 -16.21 7.65 4.06
C GLY A 76 -15.80 6.38 3.33
N TYR A 77 -14.63 5.84 3.65
CA TYR A 77 -14.15 4.59 3.08
C TYR A 77 -13.37 3.76 4.10
N GLY A 78 -13.28 2.47 3.84
CA GLY A 78 -12.43 1.55 4.59
C GLY A 78 -12.05 0.35 3.75
N GLN A 79 -10.90 -0.23 4.07
CA GLN A 79 -10.39 -1.41 3.38
C GLN A 79 -9.75 -2.38 4.36
N PHE A 80 -10.04 -3.66 4.15
CA PHE A 80 -9.41 -4.78 4.82
C PHE A 80 -8.89 -5.77 3.77
N GLU A 81 -7.69 -6.31 3.98
CA GLU A 81 -7.09 -7.36 3.14
C GLU A 81 -6.38 -8.38 4.02
N TYR A 82 -6.66 -9.67 3.79
CA TYR A 82 -6.10 -10.80 4.52
C TYR A 82 -5.39 -11.78 3.58
N ASN A 83 -4.30 -12.37 4.05
CA ASN A 83 -3.52 -13.39 3.36
C ASN A 83 -3.52 -14.68 4.17
N ILE A 84 -3.74 -15.80 3.50
CA ILE A 84 -3.69 -17.15 4.05
C ILE A 84 -2.73 -17.96 3.19
N GLU A 85 -1.66 -18.47 3.77
CA GLU A 85 -0.80 -19.46 3.10
C GLU A 85 -1.51 -20.81 3.01
N ALA A 86 -1.19 -21.57 1.97
CA ALA A 86 -1.80 -22.88 1.68
C ALA A 86 -0.75 -23.94 1.34
N SER A 87 0.52 -23.71 1.69
CA SER A 87 1.65 -24.55 1.33
C SER A 87 2.13 -25.50 2.44
N LYS A 88 1.64 -25.33 3.68
CA LYS A 88 2.03 -26.14 4.85
C LYS A 88 0.94 -27.14 5.31
N PRO A 89 1.22 -28.06 6.24
CA PRO A 89 0.19 -28.88 6.86
C PRO A 89 -0.86 -28.04 7.62
N GLU A 90 -2.05 -28.63 7.83
CA GLU A 90 -3.09 -28.00 8.64
C GLU A 90 -2.58 -27.69 10.05
N GLY A 91 -2.81 -26.46 10.52
CA GLY A 91 -2.33 -25.96 11.81
C GLY A 91 -0.97 -25.25 11.76
N GLU A 92 -0.30 -25.24 10.59
CA GLU A 92 1.01 -24.60 10.40
C GLU A 92 1.00 -23.49 9.33
N GLN A 93 -0.16 -23.16 8.77
CA GLN A 93 -0.28 -22.09 7.78
C GLN A 93 -0.03 -20.73 8.42
N ASP A 94 0.78 -19.90 7.76
CA ASP A 94 0.93 -18.51 8.15
C ASP A 94 -0.25 -17.67 7.63
N GLU A 95 -0.67 -16.71 8.45
CA GLU A 95 -1.76 -15.81 8.14
C GLU A 95 -1.41 -14.38 8.53
N SER A 96 -1.85 -13.41 7.71
CA SER A 96 -1.55 -12.01 7.99
C SER A 96 -2.61 -11.06 7.47
N THR A 97 -2.91 -10.05 8.30
CA THR A 97 -3.63 -8.86 7.84
C THR A 97 -2.66 -7.96 7.07
N ARG A 98 -2.92 -7.76 5.78
CA ARG A 98 -2.09 -6.94 4.90
C ARG A 98 -2.48 -5.48 4.96
N LEU A 99 -3.78 -5.19 4.91
CA LEU A 99 -4.35 -3.85 4.97
C LEU A 99 -5.52 -3.82 5.95
N ALA A 100 -5.60 -2.76 6.75
CA ALA A 100 -6.72 -2.48 7.64
C ALA A 100 -6.71 -0.99 7.99
N PHE A 101 -7.47 -0.20 7.23
CA PHE A 101 -7.53 1.25 7.42
C PHE A 101 -8.92 1.80 7.09
N ALA A 102 -9.19 2.99 7.60
CA ALA A 102 -10.39 3.76 7.30
C ALA A 102 -10.03 5.23 7.06
N GLY A 103 -10.86 5.93 6.29
CA GLY A 103 -10.59 7.30 5.91
C GLY A 103 -11.81 8.06 5.40
N LEU A 104 -11.56 9.32 5.09
CA LEU A 104 -12.51 10.28 4.55
C LEU A 104 -11.90 10.94 3.31
N LYS A 105 -12.69 11.05 2.24
CA LYS A 105 -12.36 11.83 1.05
C LYS A 105 -13.29 13.04 0.98
N PHE A 106 -12.71 14.23 0.83
CA PHE A 106 -13.44 15.50 0.77
C PHE A 106 -13.28 16.16 -0.60
N ALA A 107 -14.17 15.85 -1.53
CA ALA A 107 -14.19 16.36 -2.90
C ALA A 107 -12.77 16.38 -3.51
N ASP A 108 -12.34 17.53 -4.03
CA ASP A 108 -11.01 17.75 -4.61
C ASP A 108 -9.98 18.21 -3.55
N TYR A 109 -10.41 18.43 -2.31
CA TYR A 109 -9.51 18.83 -1.22
C TYR A 109 -8.63 17.68 -0.73
N GLY A 110 -8.86 16.46 -1.19
CA GLY A 110 -8.03 15.29 -0.90
C GLY A 110 -8.71 14.26 0.00
N SER A 111 -7.90 13.32 0.48
CA SER A 111 -8.33 12.24 1.37
C SER A 111 -7.37 12.09 2.54
N PHE A 112 -7.91 11.62 3.67
CA PHE A 112 -7.15 11.27 4.85
C PHE A 112 -7.57 9.90 5.35
N ASP A 113 -6.59 9.02 5.61
CA ASP A 113 -6.82 7.71 6.22
C ASP A 113 -5.81 7.40 7.32
N TYR A 114 -6.23 6.51 8.22
CA TYR A 114 -5.39 5.99 9.29
C TYR A 114 -5.55 4.47 9.45
N GLY A 115 -4.44 3.79 9.68
CA GLY A 115 -4.43 2.36 10.01
C GLY A 115 -3.17 1.62 9.55
N ARG A 116 -3.33 0.35 9.16
CA ARG A 116 -2.32 -0.43 8.45
C ARG A 116 -2.51 -0.21 6.95
N ASN A 117 -1.64 0.56 6.34
CA ASN A 117 -1.68 0.92 4.93
C ASN A 117 -0.27 0.87 4.31
N TYR A 118 -0.16 1.10 3.01
CA TYR A 118 1.13 1.34 2.35
C TYR A 118 1.76 2.64 2.85
N GLY A 119 3.05 2.58 3.12
CA GLY A 119 3.86 3.76 3.35
C GLY A 119 3.99 4.61 2.08
N VAL A 120 4.03 5.93 2.20
CA VAL A 120 4.04 6.83 1.03
C VAL A 120 5.29 6.70 0.19
N ALA A 121 6.42 6.22 0.74
CA ALA A 121 7.59 5.94 -0.09
C ALA A 121 7.30 4.87 -1.16
N TYR A 122 6.39 3.92 -0.88
CA TYR A 122 5.99 2.90 -1.85
C TYR A 122 5.35 3.49 -3.12
N ASP A 123 4.87 4.73 -3.12
CA ASP A 123 4.44 5.43 -4.35
C ASP A 123 5.56 5.47 -5.41
N GLY A 124 6.84 5.48 -4.98
CA GLY A 124 8.00 5.35 -5.87
C GLY A 124 8.28 3.90 -6.28
N ALA A 125 8.34 2.98 -5.31
CA ALA A 125 8.65 1.56 -5.56
C ALA A 125 7.63 0.89 -6.51
N ALA A 126 6.36 1.30 -6.41
CA ALA A 126 5.26 0.76 -7.20
C ALA A 126 5.43 0.88 -8.71
N TYR A 127 6.28 1.80 -9.21
CA TYR A 127 6.60 1.90 -10.64
C TYR A 127 7.34 0.66 -11.17
N THR A 128 8.08 -0.03 -10.30
CA THR A 128 8.93 -1.16 -10.67
C THR A 128 8.44 -2.50 -10.11
N ASP A 129 7.52 -2.47 -9.14
CA ASP A 129 6.90 -3.66 -8.54
C ASP A 129 5.74 -4.18 -9.40
N MET A 130 6.06 -4.53 -10.65
CA MET A 130 5.12 -4.92 -11.71
C MET A 130 5.48 -6.28 -12.34
N LEU A 131 6.40 -7.00 -11.71
CA LEU A 131 6.81 -8.33 -12.10
C LEU A 131 5.75 -9.36 -11.71
N VAL A 132 5.89 -10.59 -12.22
CA VAL A 132 4.86 -11.62 -12.09
C VAL A 132 4.79 -12.23 -10.68
N GLU A 133 5.92 -12.27 -9.96
CA GLU A 133 5.98 -12.83 -8.60
C GLU A 133 7.04 -12.13 -7.74
N TRP A 134 8.32 -12.19 -8.15
CA TRP A 134 9.40 -11.46 -7.49
C TRP A 134 9.35 -9.98 -7.86
N GLY A 135 10.16 -9.13 -7.24
CA GLY A 135 10.21 -7.71 -7.57
C GLY A 135 9.92 -6.81 -6.39
N GLY A 136 10.26 -5.53 -6.53
CA GLY A 136 10.15 -4.57 -5.42
C GLY A 136 11.21 -4.75 -4.31
N ASP A 137 12.09 -5.76 -4.42
CA ASP A 137 12.96 -6.23 -3.33
C ASP A 137 14.19 -5.34 -3.03
N SER A 138 14.43 -4.30 -3.83
CA SER A 138 15.65 -3.48 -3.68
C SER A 138 15.71 -2.71 -2.35
N TRP A 139 14.59 -2.15 -1.91
CA TRP A 139 14.50 -1.37 -0.68
C TRP A 139 13.09 -1.37 -0.04
N ALA A 140 12.05 -1.74 -0.79
CA ALA A 140 10.69 -1.79 -0.28
C ALA A 140 10.42 -3.12 0.44
N ALA A 141 10.08 -3.05 1.72
CA ALA A 141 9.77 -4.24 2.52
C ALA A 141 8.64 -3.99 3.52
N THR A 142 7.86 -5.04 3.81
CA THR A 142 6.76 -4.96 4.79
C THR A 142 7.32 -4.74 6.18
N ASP A 143 6.67 -3.84 6.94
CA ASP A 143 7.06 -3.43 8.29
C ASP A 143 8.47 -2.83 8.39
N ASN A 144 9.04 -2.35 7.27
CA ASN A 144 10.30 -1.61 7.22
C ASN A 144 10.03 -0.11 7.04
N PHE A 145 9.80 0.59 8.16
CA PHE A 145 9.38 2.00 8.20
C PHE A 145 8.15 2.25 7.30
N MET A 146 8.24 3.19 6.34
CA MET A 146 7.19 3.55 5.37
C MET A 146 7.56 3.11 3.94
N THR A 147 8.39 2.09 3.77
CA THR A 147 8.85 1.64 2.43
C THR A 147 7.87 0.72 1.71
N GLN A 148 7.01 0.01 2.45
CA GLN A 148 5.89 -0.80 1.92
C GLN A 148 4.72 -0.76 2.93
N ARG A 149 3.95 -1.85 3.09
CA ARG A 149 2.86 -1.94 4.08
C ARG A 149 3.42 -1.82 5.50
N THR A 150 2.78 -1.02 6.34
CA THR A 150 3.23 -0.77 7.72
C THR A 150 2.06 -0.38 8.64
N ASN A 151 2.30 -0.34 9.96
CA ASN A 151 1.29 -0.01 10.97
C ASN A 151 1.31 1.47 11.37
N GLY A 152 0.15 1.98 11.77
CA GLY A 152 0.03 3.25 12.49
C GLY A 152 0.35 4.47 11.62
N VAL A 153 0.00 4.42 10.34
CA VAL A 153 0.22 5.54 9.41
C VAL A 153 -1.03 6.38 9.26
N ALA A 154 -0.85 7.69 9.37
CA ALA A 154 -1.84 8.71 9.03
C ALA A 154 -1.42 9.33 7.69
N THR A 155 -2.23 9.15 6.65
CA THR A 155 -1.87 9.51 5.28
C THR A 155 -2.84 10.53 4.74
N TYR A 156 -2.34 11.68 4.30
CA TYR A 156 -3.08 12.63 3.50
C TYR A 156 -2.64 12.53 2.03
N ARG A 157 -3.61 12.44 1.11
CA ARG A 157 -3.35 12.41 -0.34
C ARG A 157 -4.20 13.47 -1.02
N ASN A 158 -3.63 14.09 -2.05
CA ASN A 158 -4.35 15.01 -2.92
C ASN A 158 -4.09 14.66 -4.38
N THR A 159 -5.15 14.70 -5.17
CA THR A 159 -5.13 14.43 -6.61
C THR A 159 -5.38 15.72 -7.38
N ASP A 160 -4.66 15.89 -8.48
CA ASP A 160 -4.74 17.05 -9.39
C ASP A 160 -4.53 18.41 -8.71
N PHE A 161 -3.73 18.44 -7.64
CA PHE A 161 -3.40 19.61 -6.84
C PHE A 161 -4.62 20.49 -6.55
N PHE A 162 -5.60 19.94 -5.84
CA PHE A 162 -6.88 20.59 -5.50
C PHE A 162 -7.74 20.93 -6.73
N GLY A 163 -7.57 20.20 -7.83
CA GLY A 163 -8.18 20.47 -9.12
C GLY A 163 -7.54 21.61 -9.92
N MET A 164 -6.38 22.12 -9.49
CA MET A 164 -5.69 23.23 -10.17
C MET A 164 -4.70 22.75 -11.24
N VAL A 165 -4.11 21.57 -11.07
CA VAL A 165 -3.09 21.03 -11.99
C VAL A 165 -3.37 19.56 -12.23
N GLU A 166 -4.02 19.26 -13.36
CA GLU A 166 -4.29 17.89 -13.79
C GLU A 166 -2.99 17.08 -13.88
N GLY A 167 -3.02 15.87 -13.32
CA GLY A 167 -1.90 14.93 -13.30
C GLY A 167 -0.92 15.14 -12.15
N LEU A 168 -0.95 16.29 -11.45
CA LEU A 168 -0.06 16.58 -10.31
C LEU A 168 -0.70 16.11 -9.00
N ASN A 169 -0.11 15.09 -8.39
CA ASN A 169 -0.58 14.50 -7.15
C ASN A 169 0.50 14.60 -6.08
N PHE A 170 0.10 14.67 -4.82
CA PHE A 170 1.03 14.58 -3.70
C PHE A 170 0.43 13.82 -2.52
N ALA A 171 1.31 13.28 -1.68
CA ALA A 171 0.94 12.68 -0.42
C ALA A 171 1.90 13.12 0.68
N VAL A 172 1.38 13.21 1.90
CA VAL A 172 2.17 13.40 3.12
C VAL A 172 1.66 12.38 4.14
N GLN A 173 2.59 11.72 4.82
CA GLN A 173 2.29 10.67 5.77
C GLN A 173 3.08 10.86 7.05
N TYR A 174 2.44 10.58 8.17
CA TYR A 174 3.07 10.41 9.47
C TYR A 174 2.95 8.95 9.89
N GLN A 175 4.01 8.39 10.45
CA GLN A 175 4.03 7.07 11.06
C GLN A 175 4.33 7.22 12.55
N GLY A 176 3.44 6.69 13.39
CA GLY A 176 3.70 6.61 14.82
C GLY A 176 4.75 5.55 15.16
N LYS A 177 5.50 5.79 16.25
CA LYS A 177 6.43 4.81 16.82
C LYS A 177 5.72 3.49 17.07
N ASN A 178 6.36 2.40 16.65
CA ASN A 178 5.97 1.06 16.97
C ASN A 178 7.18 0.31 17.54
N ASP A 179 7.21 0.14 18.87
CA ASP A 179 8.25 -0.55 19.63
C ASP A 179 7.74 -1.87 20.25
N ASN A 180 8.58 -2.53 21.05
CA ASN A 180 8.27 -3.83 21.69
C ASN A 180 7.95 -4.97 20.72
N ARG A 181 8.62 -4.96 19.56
CA ARG A 181 8.55 -5.99 18.53
C ARG A 181 9.95 -6.24 17.97
N ASN A 182 10.09 -7.26 17.14
CA ASN A 182 11.34 -7.56 16.45
C ASN A 182 11.98 -6.28 15.87
N GLU A 183 13.27 -6.06 16.15
CA GLU A 183 14.00 -4.84 15.78
C GLU A 183 13.94 -4.52 14.26
N PHE A 184 13.92 -5.54 13.39
CA PHE A 184 13.81 -5.39 11.94
C PHE A 184 12.43 -4.96 11.47
N LYS A 185 11.43 -5.04 12.36
CA LYS A 185 10.06 -4.59 12.12
C LYS A 185 9.67 -3.40 12.99
N ALA A 186 10.58 -2.88 13.82
CA ALA A 186 10.34 -1.73 14.68
C ALA A 186 10.55 -0.41 13.92
N ASN A 187 9.96 0.68 14.42
CA ASN A 187 10.21 2.03 13.91
C ASN A 187 9.98 3.08 15.00
N GLY A 188 10.73 4.18 14.95
CA GLY A 188 10.42 5.41 15.66
C GLY A 188 9.32 6.21 14.96
N ASP A 189 9.01 7.39 15.49
CA ASP A 189 8.14 8.33 14.81
C ASP A 189 8.79 8.82 13.50
N GLY A 190 8.00 9.10 12.48
CA GLY A 190 8.54 9.54 11.21
C GLY A 190 7.52 10.15 10.26
N TYR A 191 8.03 10.73 9.18
CA TYR A 191 7.22 11.27 8.10
C TYR A 191 7.73 10.83 6.73
N SER A 192 6.84 10.79 5.75
CA SER A 192 7.20 10.63 4.35
C SER A 192 6.30 11.47 3.44
N MET A 193 6.83 11.80 2.26
CA MET A 193 6.14 12.58 1.25
C MET A 193 6.40 12.01 -0.14
N SER A 194 5.40 12.15 -1.01
CA SER A 194 5.52 11.85 -2.44
C SER A 194 4.94 12.98 -3.26
N VAL A 195 5.53 13.20 -4.42
CA VAL A 195 4.97 14.03 -5.49
C VAL A 195 5.06 13.23 -6.77
N ASN A 196 3.96 13.08 -7.50
CA ASN A 196 3.97 12.49 -8.82
C ASN A 196 3.25 13.36 -9.85
N TYR A 197 3.75 13.34 -11.08
CA TYR A 197 3.17 14.02 -12.21
C TYR A 197 2.99 13.06 -13.38
N ASN A 198 1.77 12.93 -13.88
CA ASN A 198 1.43 12.06 -14.99
C ASN A 198 1.01 12.88 -16.21
N LEU A 199 1.60 12.58 -17.36
CA LEU A 199 1.38 13.30 -18.62
C LEU A 199 1.49 12.33 -19.80
N ASP A 200 0.43 12.23 -20.61
CA ASP A 200 0.46 11.53 -21.91
C ASP A 200 1.08 10.11 -21.89
N GLY A 201 0.78 9.34 -20.84
CA GLY A 201 1.29 7.98 -20.65
C GLY A 201 2.67 7.89 -19.99
N PHE A 202 3.33 9.02 -19.74
CA PHE A 202 4.51 9.12 -18.87
C PHE A 202 4.09 9.45 -17.44
N GLY A 203 4.83 8.92 -16.47
CA GLY A 203 4.69 9.26 -15.06
C GLY A 203 6.06 9.61 -14.50
N PHE A 204 6.11 10.52 -13.53
CA PHE A 204 7.32 10.81 -12.78
C PHE A 204 6.94 10.88 -11.31
N VAL A 205 7.72 10.25 -10.43
CA VAL A 205 7.49 10.28 -8.99
C VAL A 205 8.79 10.50 -8.24
N GLY A 206 8.72 11.38 -7.24
CA GLY A 206 9.76 11.54 -6.24
C GLY A 206 9.20 11.29 -4.85
N VAL A 207 9.95 10.55 -4.05
CA VAL A 207 9.59 10.24 -2.66
C VAL A 207 10.77 10.51 -1.72
N TYR A 208 10.44 10.93 -0.51
CA TYR A 208 11.38 11.04 0.60
C TYR A 208 10.68 10.64 1.90
N GLY A 209 11.38 9.95 2.78
CA GLY A 209 10.92 9.61 4.12
C GLY A 209 12.06 9.61 5.11
N LYS A 210 11.74 10.01 6.34
CA LYS A 210 12.64 10.01 7.47
C LYS A 210 11.89 9.58 8.73
N SER A 211 12.49 8.67 9.47
CA SER A 211 11.99 8.21 10.76
C SER A 211 13.13 8.14 11.77
N ASP A 212 12.78 8.33 13.03
CA ASP A 212 13.67 7.96 14.12
C ASP A 212 13.82 6.42 14.15
N ARG A 213 15.00 5.94 14.54
CA ARG A 213 15.24 4.54 14.87
C ARG A 213 14.90 4.33 16.34
N THR A 214 14.44 3.14 16.70
CA THR A 214 14.22 2.81 18.11
C THR A 214 15.54 2.73 18.86
N ASP A 215 15.50 2.76 20.20
CA ASP A 215 16.71 2.60 21.03
C ASP A 215 17.41 1.26 20.75
N GLU A 216 16.64 0.19 20.54
CA GLU A 216 17.15 -1.14 20.18
C GLU A 216 17.84 -1.14 18.82
N GLN A 217 17.23 -0.52 17.81
CA GLN A 217 17.85 -0.37 16.48
C GLN A 217 19.12 0.48 16.56
N SER A 218 19.10 1.59 17.30
CA SER A 218 20.21 2.54 17.37
C SER A 218 21.38 2.05 18.23
N ALA A 219 21.21 0.93 18.95
CA ALA A 219 22.25 0.33 19.77
C ALA A 219 23.49 -0.12 18.97
N ASP A 220 23.35 -0.28 17.65
CA ASP A 220 24.46 -0.57 16.73
C ASP A 220 25.42 0.62 16.50
N GLY A 221 25.03 1.84 16.90
CA GLY A 221 25.83 3.05 16.76
C GLY A 221 25.90 3.63 15.33
N TYR A 222 25.07 3.16 14.40
CA TYR A 222 25.05 3.63 13.00
C TYR A 222 24.08 4.79 12.74
N GLY A 223 23.71 5.53 13.80
CA GLY A 223 22.89 6.73 13.74
C GLY A 223 21.48 6.52 14.26
N ASP A 224 20.80 7.62 14.58
CA ASP A 224 19.51 7.62 15.28
C ASP A 224 18.29 7.70 14.34
N THR A 225 18.53 7.80 13.02
CA THR A 225 17.47 7.99 12.03
C THR A 225 17.64 7.08 10.83
N ALA A 226 16.52 6.64 10.26
CA ALA A 226 16.45 5.95 8.98
C ALA A 226 15.87 6.90 7.91
N GLU A 227 16.45 6.89 6.72
CA GLU A 227 16.01 7.73 5.60
C GLU A 227 15.85 6.88 4.34
N VAL A 228 14.84 7.21 3.52
CA VAL A 228 14.58 6.58 2.23
C VAL A 228 14.19 7.64 1.21
N TRP A 229 14.68 7.51 -0.01
CA TRP A 229 14.24 8.32 -1.13
C TRP A 229 14.33 7.52 -2.43
N SER A 230 13.48 7.88 -3.40
CA SER A 230 13.51 7.30 -4.73
C SER A 230 13.00 8.30 -5.75
N LEU A 231 13.54 8.20 -6.97
CA LEU A 231 13.02 8.86 -8.16
C LEU A 231 12.68 7.77 -9.17
N SER A 232 11.48 7.80 -9.73
CA SER A 232 11.03 6.82 -10.73
C SER A 232 10.27 7.51 -11.84
N ALA A 233 10.34 6.94 -13.05
CA ALA A 233 9.71 7.45 -14.26
C ALA A 233 9.33 6.30 -15.20
#